data_AF-A0A9W6L7V2-F1
#
_entry.id   AF-A0A9W6L7V2-F1
#
_cell.length_a   1.000
_cell.length_b   1.000
_cell.length_c   1.000
_cell.angle_alpha   90.00
_cell.angle_beta   90.00
_cell.angle_gamma   90.00
#
_symmetry.space_group_name_H-M   'P 1'
#
loop_
_entity.id
_entity.type
_entity.pdbx_description
1 polymer ?
#
loop_
_entity_poly.entity_id
_entity_poly.type
_entity_poly.pdbx_seq_one_letter_code
_entity_poly.pdbx_strand_id
1 'polypeptide(L)'
;MKKAGGIVAMVAGIFGIMAAGVTLFVGGVGGAFQAEGATTVVGLGWGGVLFSFLVVVFGAVAMGAKGRIPGCLLIASALLGVVFGGTLVAIFMALALMGGILTVVQGGSQVVTG
;
A
#
# COMPACT_ATOMS: atom_id res chain seq x y z
N MET A 1 -3.56 10.19 -18.52
CA MET A 1 -4.37 10.23 -17.28
C MET A 1 -3.65 9.63 -16.06
N LYS A 2 -2.30 9.72 -15.95
CA LYS A 2 -1.50 9.05 -14.88
C LYS A 2 -1.98 9.35 -13.46
N LYS A 3 -2.62 10.50 -13.29
CA LYS A 3 -3.25 10.95 -12.05
C LYS A 3 -4.28 9.96 -11.52
N ALA A 4 -5.07 9.31 -12.37
CA ALA A 4 -6.12 8.38 -11.91
C ALA A 4 -5.54 7.18 -11.15
N GLY A 5 -4.51 6.52 -11.69
CA GLY A 5 -3.86 5.39 -11.00
C GLY A 5 -3.13 5.82 -9.72
N GLY A 6 -2.47 6.98 -9.73
CA GLY A 6 -1.80 7.53 -8.56
C GLY A 6 -2.76 7.91 -7.44
N ILE A 7 -3.90 8.53 -7.77
CA ILE A 7 -4.97 8.85 -6.81
C ILE A 7 -5.56 7.56 -6.21
N VAL A 8 -5.84 6.54 -7.03
CA VAL A 8 -6.36 5.25 -6.53
C VAL A 8 -5.38 4.60 -5.56
N ALA A 9 -4.08 4.57 -5.90
CA ALA A 9 -3.06 4.02 -5.01
C ALA A 9 -2.91 4.83 -3.71
N MET A 10 -3.02 6.17 -3.79
CA MET A 10 -2.92 7.04 -2.62
C MET A 10 -4.12 6.86 -1.69
N VAL A 11 -5.34 6.80 -2.23
CA VAL A 11 -6.56 6.51 -1.46
C VAL A 11 -6.48 5.12 -0.82
N ALA A 12 -6.09 4.11 -1.60
CA ALA A 12 -5.89 2.75 -1.07
C ALA A 12 -4.83 2.71 0.05
N GLY A 13 -3.74 3.47 -0.08
CA GLY A 13 -2.71 3.60 0.96
C GLY A 13 -3.23 4.24 2.24
N ILE A 14 -4.02 5.32 2.16
CA ILE A 14 -4.62 5.96 3.34
C ILE A 14 -5.56 5.01 4.08
N PHE A 15 -6.42 4.30 3.35
CA PHE A 15 -7.28 3.28 3.96
C PHE A 15 -6.47 2.10 4.51
N GLY A 16 -5.33 1.76 3.90
CA GLY A 16 -4.38 0.79 4.43
C GLY A 16 -3.81 1.18 5.80
N ILE A 17 -3.50 2.47 6.01
CA ILE A 17 -3.06 2.98 7.33
C ILE A 17 -4.18 2.81 8.37
N MET A 18 -5.43 3.12 8.00
CA MET A 18 -6.58 2.91 8.88
C MET A 18 -6.77 1.43 9.24
N ALA A 19 -6.65 0.54 8.25
CA ALA A 19 -6.74 -0.91 8.43
C ALA A 19 -5.60 -1.46 9.31
N ALA A 20 -4.38 -0.93 9.15
CA ALA A 20 -3.25 -1.25 10.01
C ALA A 20 -3.48 -0.75 11.44
N GLY A 21 -4.09 0.42 11.62
CA GLY A 21 -4.52 0.93 12.92
C GLY A 21 -5.54 0.02 13.61
N VAL A 22 -6.54 -0.49 12.88
CA VAL A 22 -7.48 -1.49 13.41
C VAL A 22 -6.76 -2.79 13.75
N THR A 23 -5.82 -3.24 12.93
CA THR A 23 -5.01 -4.44 13.18
C THR A 23 -4.18 -4.29 14.45
N LEU A 24 -3.53 -3.14 14.64
CA LEU A 24 -2.80 -2.80 15.86
C LEU A 24 -3.72 -2.71 17.08
N PHE A 25 -4.91 -2.15 16.92
CA PHE A 25 -5.89 -2.05 18.02
C PHE A 25 -6.36 -3.45 18.46
N VAL A 26 -6.73 -4.31 17.52
CA VAL A 26 -7.15 -5.69 17.80
C VAL A 26 -5.99 -6.49 18.41
N GLY A 27 -4.77 -6.37 17.87
CA GLY A 27 -3.58 -7.00 18.43
C GLY A 27 -3.22 -6.48 19.82
N GLY A 28 -3.35 -5.18 20.07
CA GLY A 28 -3.07 -4.54 21.35
C GLY A 28 -4.07 -4.95 22.44
N VAL A 29 -5.36 -4.93 22.11
CA VAL A 29 -6.42 -5.43 23.01
C VAL A 29 -6.24 -6.93 23.25
N GLY A 30 -6.00 -7.73 22.20
CA GLY A 30 -5.71 -9.16 22.33
C GLY A 30 -4.48 -9.44 23.21
N GLY A 31 -3.45 -8.60 23.14
CA GLY A 31 -2.26 -8.70 23.99
C GLY A 31 -2.57 -8.43 25.46
N ALA A 32 -3.45 -7.48 25.77
CA ALA A 32 -3.89 -7.21 27.13
C ALA A 32 -4.69 -8.38 27.74
N PHE A 33 -5.40 -9.15 26.90
CA PHE A 33 -6.12 -10.36 27.30
C PHE A 33 -5.27 -11.64 27.19
N GLN A 34 -3.96 -11.52 26.94
CA GLN A 34 -3.04 -12.66 26.73
C GLN A 34 -3.51 -13.67 25.68
N ALA A 35 -4.17 -13.20 24.63
CA ALA A 35 -4.55 -14.04 23.50
C ALA A 35 -3.31 -14.51 22.74
N GLU A 36 -3.24 -15.80 22.42
CA GLU A 36 -2.17 -16.36 21.59
C GLU A 36 -2.12 -15.66 20.22
N GLY A 37 -0.92 -15.30 19.77
CA GLY A 37 -0.69 -14.64 18.48
C GLY A 37 -0.87 -13.11 18.47
N ALA A 38 -1.22 -12.48 19.60
CA ALA A 38 -1.39 -11.02 19.67
C ALA A 38 -0.13 -10.22 19.26
N THR A 39 1.06 -10.67 19.68
CA THR A 39 2.34 -10.06 19.29
C THR A 39 2.59 -10.13 17.79
N THR A 40 2.19 -11.22 17.13
CA THR A 40 2.28 -11.36 15.67
C THR A 40 1.34 -10.38 14.97
N VAL A 41 0.11 -10.22 15.46
CA VAL A 41 -0.86 -9.25 14.92
C VAL A 41 -0.36 -7.81 15.06
N VAL A 42 0.24 -7.48 16.21
CA VAL A 42 0.85 -6.15 16.42
C VAL A 42 2.04 -5.94 15.47
N GLY A 43 2.89 -6.95 15.26
CA GLY A 43 4.00 -6.88 14.30
C GLY A 43 3.53 -6.68 12.87
N LEU A 44 2.49 -7.41 12.45
CA LEU A 44 1.85 -7.25 11.13
C LEU A 44 1.20 -5.88 10.96
N GLY A 45 0.60 -5.34 12.03
CA GLY A 45 0.05 -3.98 12.03
C GLY A 45 1.12 -2.91 11.79
N TRP A 46 2.28 -3.02 12.44
CA TRP A 46 3.41 -2.10 12.20
C TRP A 46 3.98 -2.23 10.79
N GLY A 47 4.10 -3.44 10.28
CA GLY A 47 4.43 -3.69 8.87
C GLY A 47 3.43 -3.01 7.94
N GLY A 48 2.13 -3.15 8.22
CA GLY A 48 1.05 -2.53 7.48
C GLY A 48 1.16 -1.01 7.44
N VAL A 49 1.40 -0.35 8.58
CA VAL A 49 1.59 1.11 8.64
C VAL A 49 2.76 1.55 7.76
N LEU A 50 3.93 0.91 7.91
CA LEU A 50 5.13 1.27 7.14
C LEU A 50 4.91 1.14 5.63
N PHE A 51 4.37 0.00 5.19
CA PHE A 51 4.13 -0.26 3.78
C PHE A 51 3.00 0.60 3.21
N SER A 52 1.94 0.87 3.95
CA SER A 52 0.89 1.79 3.52
C SER A 52 1.42 3.20 3.34
N PHE A 53 2.31 3.65 4.22
CA PHE A 53 2.97 4.94 4.08
C PHE A 53 3.84 5.02 2.81
N LEU A 54 4.62 3.96 2.53
CA LEU A 54 5.39 3.84 1.29
C LEU A 54 4.47 3.89 0.05
N VAL A 55 3.35 3.19 0.06
CA VAL A 55 2.37 3.22 -1.03
C VAL A 55 1.79 4.61 -1.25
N VAL A 56 1.47 5.36 -0.19
CA VAL A 56 1.00 6.75 -0.29
C VAL A 56 2.08 7.64 -0.92
N VAL A 57 3.32 7.54 -0.43
CA VAL A 57 4.45 8.34 -0.94
C VAL A 57 4.73 8.00 -2.40
N PHE A 58 4.85 6.73 -2.77
CA PHE A 58 5.07 6.33 -4.16
C PHE A 58 3.87 6.65 -5.05
N GLY A 59 2.64 6.58 -4.53
CA GLY A 59 1.42 7.00 -5.22
C GLY A 59 1.46 8.48 -5.58
N ALA A 60 1.84 9.33 -4.62
CA ALA A 60 2.01 10.75 -4.83
C ALA A 60 3.15 11.07 -5.82
N VAL A 61 4.31 10.41 -5.66
CA VAL A 61 5.45 10.57 -6.58
C VAL A 61 5.11 10.12 -8.00
N ALA A 62 4.33 9.05 -8.17
CA ALA A 62 3.88 8.56 -9.47
C ALA A 62 2.97 9.57 -10.20
N MET A 63 2.27 10.45 -9.48
CA MET A 63 1.50 11.54 -10.09
C MET A 63 2.37 12.66 -10.66
N GLY A 64 3.53 12.93 -10.05
CA GLY A 64 4.44 14.01 -10.44
C GLY A 64 5.53 13.60 -11.44
N ALA A 65 5.81 12.30 -11.57
CA ALA A 65 6.95 11.81 -12.35
C ALA A 65 6.62 11.48 -13.82
N LYS A 66 7.51 11.86 -14.74
CA LYS A 66 7.40 11.53 -16.18
C LYS A 66 7.76 10.07 -16.50
N GLY A 67 8.52 9.37 -15.65
CA GLY A 67 9.00 7.99 -15.90
C GLY A 67 8.06 6.84 -15.50
N ARG A 68 8.47 5.60 -15.83
CA ARG A 68 7.82 4.33 -15.43
C ARG A 68 8.30 3.78 -14.08
N ILE A 69 9.45 4.28 -13.61
CA ILE A 69 10.10 3.87 -12.35
C ILE A 69 9.18 3.96 -11.12
N PRO A 70 8.42 5.05 -10.89
CA PRO A 70 7.65 5.18 -9.64
C PRO A 70 6.42 4.27 -9.60
N GLY A 71 5.82 3.94 -10.76
CA GLY A 71 4.76 2.92 -10.81
C GLY A 71 5.30 1.52 -10.48
N CYS A 72 6.51 1.20 -10.93
CA CYS A 72 7.14 -0.10 -10.63
C CYS A 72 7.51 -0.22 -9.15
N LEU A 73 8.01 0.86 -8.54
CA LEU A 73 8.27 0.96 -7.10
C LEU A 73 7.00 0.82 -6.26
N LEU A 74 5.88 1.37 -6.75
CA LEU A 74 4.59 1.24 -6.08
C LEU A 74 4.10 -0.22 -6.08
N ILE A 75 4.21 -0.91 -7.21
CA ILE A 75 3.87 -2.34 -7.31
C ILE A 75 4.74 -3.17 -6.36
N ALA A 76 6.05 -2.92 -6.33
CA ALA A 76 6.95 -3.61 -5.40
C ALA A 76 6.56 -3.37 -3.94
N SER A 77 6.23 -2.13 -3.59
CA SER A 77 5.79 -1.76 -2.23
C SER A 77 4.46 -2.40 -1.85
N ALA A 78 3.52 -2.50 -2.79
CA ALA A 78 2.24 -3.16 -2.59
C ALA A 78 2.42 -4.67 -2.37
N LEU A 79 3.29 -5.33 -3.15
CA LEU A 79 3.58 -6.76 -2.98
C LEU A 79 4.22 -7.05 -1.62
N LEU A 80 5.20 -6.24 -1.21
CA LEU A 80 5.79 -6.35 0.13
C LEU A 80 4.75 -6.06 1.22
N GLY A 81 3.86 -5.09 1.00
CA GLY A 81 2.76 -4.77 1.90
C GLY A 81 1.75 -5.91 2.09
N VAL A 82 1.50 -6.73 1.07
CA VAL A 82 0.65 -7.95 1.21
C VAL A 82 1.29 -8.96 2.14
N VAL A 83 2.61 -9.13 2.07
CA VAL A 83 3.36 -10.10 2.89
C VAL A 83 3.49 -9.63 4.34
N PHE A 84 3.75 -8.34 4.56
CA PHE A 84 4.06 -7.79 5.89
C PHE A 84 2.90 -7.06 6.59
N GLY A 85 1.80 -6.75 5.90
CA GLY A 85 0.71 -5.91 6.43
C GLY A 85 -0.43 -6.66 7.12
N GLY A 86 -0.51 -7.98 7.00
CA GLY A 86 -1.63 -8.77 7.50
C GLY A 86 -2.88 -8.73 6.59
N THR A 87 -3.94 -9.42 6.98
CA THR A 87 -5.10 -9.73 6.13
C THR A 87 -5.95 -8.51 5.76
N LEU A 88 -6.20 -7.60 6.71
CA LEU A 88 -6.97 -6.38 6.46
C LEU A 88 -6.21 -5.42 5.53
N VAL A 89 -4.90 -5.27 5.73
CA VAL A 89 -4.05 -4.41 4.90
C VAL A 89 -3.85 -5.02 3.51
N ALA A 90 -3.82 -6.36 3.39
CA ALA A 90 -3.67 -7.05 2.11
C ALA A 90 -4.78 -6.69 1.10
N ILE A 91 -6.02 -6.49 1.56
CA ILE A 91 -7.13 -6.06 0.69
C ILE A 91 -6.85 -4.67 0.10
N PHE A 92 -6.39 -3.73 0.93
CA PHE A 92 -6.03 -2.39 0.48
C PHE A 92 -4.77 -2.39 -0.38
N MET A 93 -3.83 -3.30 -0.12
CA MET A 93 -2.65 -3.49 -0.96
C MET A 93 -2.99 -4.06 -2.33
N ALA A 94 -4.01 -4.92 -2.45
CA ALA A 94 -4.50 -5.37 -3.76
C ALA A 94 -5.11 -4.22 -4.57
N LEU A 95 -5.83 -3.30 -3.92
CA LEU A 95 -6.33 -2.07 -4.55
C LEU A 95 -5.18 -1.13 -4.95
N ALA A 96 -4.16 -0.99 -4.10
CA ALA A 96 -2.95 -0.23 -4.42
C ALA A 96 -2.16 -0.84 -5.57
N LEU A 97 -2.10 -2.18 -5.65
CA LEU A 97 -1.48 -2.92 -6.76
C LEU A 97 -2.18 -2.59 -8.08
N MET A 98 -3.53 -2.58 -8.10
CA MET A 98 -4.29 -2.14 -9.27
C MET A 98 -3.98 -0.69 -9.63
N GLY A 99 -3.92 0.22 -8.66
CA GLY A 99 -3.46 1.60 -8.87
C GLY A 99 -2.06 1.67 -9.49
N GLY A 100 -1.12 0.86 -9.00
CA GLY A 100 0.24 0.72 -9.51
C GLY A 100 0.28 0.22 -10.95
N ILE A 101 -0.41 -0.86 -11.27
CA ILE A 101 -0.51 -1.40 -12.64
C ILE A 101 -1.06 -0.34 -13.59
N LEU A 102 -2.13 0.36 -13.19
CA LEU A 102 -2.71 1.44 -13.98
C LEU A 102 -1.70 2.59 -14.21
N THR A 103 -0.89 2.96 -13.21
CA THR A 103 0.18 3.95 -13.40
C THR A 103 1.30 3.47 -14.31
N VAL A 104 1.71 2.20 -14.25
CA VAL A 104 2.77 1.64 -15.10
C VAL A 104 2.32 1.50 -16.54
N VAL A 105 1.14 0.94 -16.79
CA VAL A 105 0.56 0.78 -18.14
C VAL A 105 0.43 2.15 -18.81
N GLN A 106 0.05 3.18 -18.05
CA GLN A 106 -0.12 4.53 -18.58
C GLN A 106 1.17 5.36 -18.65
N GLY A 107 2.16 5.05 -17.80
CA GLY A 107 3.57 5.44 -17.98
C GLY A 107 4.19 4.80 -19.22
N GLY A 108 3.71 3.61 -19.59
CA GLY A 108 3.94 2.90 -20.84
C GLY A 108 3.74 3.78 -22.08
N SER A 109 2.50 4.25 -22.23
CA SER A 109 2.04 4.98 -23.42
C SER A 109 2.71 6.34 -23.64
N GLN A 110 3.32 6.96 -22.64
CA GLN A 110 3.95 8.30 -22.76
C GLN A 110 5.42 8.24 -23.18
N VAL A 111 6.08 7.09 -23.09
CA VAL A 111 7.48 6.91 -23.55
C VAL A 111 7.53 6.63 -25.07
N VAL A 112 6.42 6.19 -25.67
CA VAL A 112 6.33 5.86 -27.10
C VAL A 112 5.92 7.08 -27.95
N THR A 113 5.49 8.18 -27.32
CA THR A 113 5.04 9.41 -28.00
C THR A 113 5.90 10.64 -27.70
N GLY A 114 7.04 10.46 -27.01
CA GLY A 114 8.00 11.52 -26.69
C GLY A 114 9.13 11.60 -27.70
#